data_AF-A0A832GGA8-F1
#
_entry.id   AF-A0A832GGA8-F1
#
_cell.length_a   1.000
_cell.length_b   1.000
_cell.length_c   1.000
_cell.angle_alpha   90.00
_cell.angle_beta   90.00
_cell.angle_gamma   90.00
#
_symmetry.space_group_name_H-M   'P 1'
#
loop_
_entity.id
_entity.type
_entity.pdbx_description
1 polymer ?
#
loop_
_entity_poly.entity_id
_entity_poly.type
_entity_poly.pdbx_seq_one_letter_code
_entity_poly.pdbx_strand_id
1 'polypeptide(L)' 'MVLNPMGEADLSTGAWLVALAGPPLPPIRLDPAVAQQKMGRHDLCPLRLPQNAESVSRFHCQFEFTDGHWRLT' A
#
# COMPACT_ATOMS: atom_id res chain seq x y z
N MET A 1 14.79 11.94 6.16
CA MET A 1 15.27 10.57 6.40
C MET A 1 15.48 10.42 7.88
N VAL A 2 14.64 9.64 8.56
CA VAL A 2 14.83 9.35 9.98
C VAL A 2 15.72 8.13 10.03
N LEU A 3 16.90 8.26 10.63
CA LEU A 3 17.84 7.17 10.81
C LEU A 3 17.54 6.52 12.16
N ASN A 4 17.50 5.19 12.20
CA ASN A 4 17.47 4.46 13.45
C ASN A 4 18.78 4.69 14.23
N PRO A 5 18.82 4.40 15.54
CA PRO A 5 20.03 4.59 16.37
C PRO A 5 21.28 3.83 15.85
N MET A 6 21.12 2.93 14.89
CA MET A 6 22.18 2.19 14.21
C MET A 6 22.64 2.83 12.87
N GLY A 7 22.09 3.99 12.49
CA GLY A 7 22.45 4.69 11.24
C GLY A 7 21.80 4.11 9.98
N GLU A 8 20.92 3.13 10.11
CA GLU A 8 20.12 2.59 9.00
C GLU A 8 18.90 3.47 8.74
N ALA A 9 18.41 3.47 7.50
CA ALA A 9 17.11 4.08 7.20
C ALA A 9 16.05 3.40 8.08
N ASP A 10 15.33 4.18 8.89
CA ASP A 10 14.25 3.63 9.69
C ASP A 10 13.06 3.27 8.79
N LEU A 11 13.10 2.06 8.24
CA LEU A 11 11.99 1.49 7.48
C LEU A 11 10.74 1.26 8.35
N SER A 12 10.80 1.45 9.68
CA SER A 12 9.62 1.37 10.54
C SER A 12 8.59 2.49 10.26
N THR A 13 9.03 3.57 9.60
CA THR A 13 8.14 4.60 9.07
C THR A 13 7.46 4.14 7.79
N GLY A 14 6.49 3.24 7.91
CA GLY A 14 5.65 2.80 6.79
C GLY A 14 4.94 3.96 6.08
N ALA A 15 4.43 3.69 4.87
CA ALA A 15 3.70 4.68 4.09
C ALA A 15 2.18 4.53 4.26
N TRP A 16 1.44 5.55 3.84
CA TRP A 16 -0.02 5.55 3.86
C TRP A 16 -0.58 5.96 2.50
N LEU A 17 -1.51 5.17 1.98
CA LEU A 17 -2.34 5.57 0.85
C LEU A 17 -3.47 6.44 1.39
N VAL A 18 -3.51 7.69 0.94
CA VAL A 18 -4.55 8.66 1.30
C VAL A 18 -5.36 8.98 0.05
N ALA A 19 -6.69 8.81 0.13
CA ALA A 19 -7.57 9.11 -0.98
C ALA A 19 -7.56 10.61 -1.29
N LEU A 20 -7.23 10.98 -2.54
CA LEU A 20 -7.25 12.36 -3.00
C LEU A 20 -8.56 12.73 -3.72
N ALA A 21 -9.22 11.76 -4.34
CA ALA A 21 -10.45 11.96 -5.11
C ALA A 21 -11.29 10.66 -5.18
N GLY A 22 -12.56 10.81 -5.55
CA GLY A 22 -13.51 9.70 -5.66
C GLY A 22 -14.26 9.40 -4.36
N PRO A 23 -14.83 8.19 -4.22
CA PRO A 23 -15.47 7.77 -2.98
C PRO A 23 -14.50 7.86 -1.79
N PRO A 24 -14.96 8.33 -0.62
CA PRO A 24 -14.10 8.38 0.55
C PRO A 24 -13.64 6.96 0.93
N LEU A 25 -12.32 6.81 1.07
CA LEU A 25 -11.69 5.59 1.58
C LEU A 25 -10.88 5.94 2.83
N PRO A 26 -10.92 5.10 3.88
CA PRO A 26 -10.03 5.27 5.01
C PRO A 26 -8.57 5.12 4.54
N PRO A 27 -7.61 5.84 5.15
CA PRO A 27 -6.20 5.66 4.84
C PRO A 27 -5.77 4.20 4.98
N ILE A 28 -5.04 3.69 3.99
CA ILE A 28 -4.58 2.31 3.95
C ILE A 28 -3.08 2.31 4.22
N ARG A 29 -2.65 1.60 5.26
CA ARG A 29 -1.22 1.48 5.59
C ARG A 29 -0.52 0.58 4.59
N LEU A 30 0.66 0.99 4.14
CA LEU A 30 1.62 0.18 3.41
C LEU A 30 2.76 -0.20 4.35
N ASP A 31 3.00 -1.50 4.47
CA ASP A 31 4.08 -2.03 5.32
C ASP A 31 5.31 -2.37 4.46
N PRO A 32 6.45 -1.66 4.60
CA PRO A 32 7.65 -1.94 3.83
C PRO A 32 8.27 -3.32 4.14
N ALA A 33 7.87 -3.97 5.24
CA ALA A 33 8.25 -5.35 5.53
C ALA A 33 7.47 -6.39 4.70
N VAL A 34 6.35 -5.99 4.06
CA VAL A 34 5.56 -6.86 3.20
C VAL A 34 5.96 -6.61 1.74
N ALA A 35 6.73 -7.55 1.20
CA ALA A 35 7.36 -7.44 -0.13
C ALA A 35 6.37 -7.08 -1.26
N GLN A 36 5.15 -7.64 -1.19
CA GLN A 36 4.11 -7.43 -2.21
C GLN A 36 2.76 -7.28 -1.54
N GLN A 37 2.11 -6.12 -1.74
CA GLN A 37 0.79 -5.82 -1.20
C GLN A 37 -0.18 -5.57 -2.35
N LYS A 38 -0.97 -6.60 -2.69
CA LYS A 38 -1.95 -6.54 -3.78
C LYS A 38 -3.21 -5.77 -3.34
N MET A 39 -3.70 -4.91 -4.24
CA MET A 39 -4.90 -4.10 -4.04
C MET A 39 -5.98 -4.45 -5.05
N GLY A 40 -7.23 -4.47 -4.61
CA GLY A 40 -8.38 -4.77 -5.45
C GLY A 40 -9.61 -5.16 -4.63
N ARG A 41 -10.70 -5.49 -5.32
CA ARG A 41 -11.94 -5.92 -4.67
C ARG A 41 -11.95 -7.39 -4.25
N HIS A 42 -10.98 -8.21 -4.69
CA HIS A 42 -10.98 -9.63 -4.31
C HIS A 42 -10.66 -9.83 -2.83
N ASP A 43 -11.25 -10.83 -2.19
CA ASP A 43 -11.02 -11.08 -0.77
C ASP A 43 -9.59 -11.53 -0.43
N LEU A 44 -8.85 -12.00 -1.44
CA LEU A 44 -7.43 -12.34 -1.30
C LEU A 44 -6.49 -11.12 -1.40
N CYS A 45 -7.01 -9.92 -1.65
CA CYS A 45 -6.19 -8.71 -1.63
C CYS A 45 -5.96 -8.27 -0.18
N PRO A 46 -4.71 -8.14 0.29
CA PRO A 46 -4.42 -7.57 1.61
C PRO A 46 -4.87 -6.09 1.69
N LEU A 47 -4.76 -5.34 0.59
CA LEU A 47 -5.26 -3.97 0.50
C LEU A 47 -6.64 -3.98 -0.17
N ARG A 48 -7.67 -4.27 0.64
CA ARG A 48 -9.00 -4.52 0.11
C ARG A 48 -9.76 -3.22 -0.16
N LEU A 49 -10.29 -3.11 -1.38
CA LEU A 49 -11.24 -2.08 -1.76
C LEU A 49 -12.70 -2.54 -1.53
N PRO A 50 -13.66 -1.61 -1.41
CA PRO A 50 -15.07 -1.96 -1.27
C PRO A 50 -15.56 -2.89 -2.38
N GLN A 51 -16.36 -3.90 -2.02
CA GLN A 51 -16.87 -4.90 -2.97
C GLN A 51 -17.77 -4.31 -4.05
N ASN A 52 -18.48 -3.21 -3.73
CA ASN A 52 -19.37 -2.51 -4.65
C ASN A 52 -18.63 -1.53 -5.60
N ALA A 53 -17.29 -1.48 -5.57
CA ALA A 53 -16.49 -0.75 -6.55
C ALA A 53 -16.39 -1.54 -7.86
N GLU A 54 -17.51 -1.70 -8.58
CA GLU A 54 -17.62 -2.57 -9.76
C GLU A 54 -16.69 -2.15 -10.92
N SER A 55 -16.32 -0.87 -10.99
CA SER A 55 -15.35 -0.34 -11.96
C SER A 55 -13.90 -0.74 -11.67
N VAL A 56 -13.64 -1.44 -10.56
CA VAL A 56 -12.30 -1.87 -10.14
C VAL A 56 -12.12 -3.37 -10.31
N SER A 57 -10.97 -3.77 -10.85
CA SER A 57 -10.60 -5.17 -11.03
C SER A 57 -10.52 -5.92 -9.69
N ARG A 58 -10.80 -7.23 -9.73
CA ARG A 58 -10.61 -8.15 -8.57
C ARG A 58 -9.20 -8.03 -7.99
N PHE A 59 -8.22 -8.04 -8.87
CA PHE A 59 -6.81 -7.78 -8.60
C PHE A 59 -6.43 -6.60 -9.49
N HIS A 60 -6.24 -5.42 -8.90
CA HIS A 60 -6.15 -4.18 -9.65
C HIS A 60 -4.72 -3.70 -9.84
N CYS A 61 -3.95 -3.66 -8.76
CA CYS A 61 -2.55 -3.27 -8.76
C CYS A 61 -1.80 -3.90 -7.58
N GLN A 62 -0.50 -3.69 -7.53
CA GLN A 62 0.37 -4.19 -6.48
C GLN A 62 1.38 -3.13 -6.05
N PHE A 63 1.60 -3.03 -4.74
CA PHE A 63 2.63 -2.19 -4.15
C PHE A 63 3.82 -3.03 -3.73
N GLU A 64 5.01 -2.57 -4.09
CA GLU A 64 6.29 -3.20 -3.77
C GLU A 64 7.23 -2.16 -3.17
N PHE A 65 7.95 -2.51 -2.12
CA PHE A 65 8.98 -1.66 -1.54
C PHE A 65 10.36 -2.21 -1.91
N THR A 66 11.08 -1.50 -2.79
CA THR A 66 12.36 -1.93 -3.35
C THR A 66 13.33 -0.76 -3.35
N ASP A 67 14.57 -0.97 -2.94
CA ASP A 67 15.63 0.05 -2.92
C ASP A 67 15.25 1.34 -2.17
N GLY A 68 14.44 1.23 -1.11
CA GLY A 68 13.96 2.38 -0.34
C GLY A 68 12.81 3.16 -0.99
N HIS A 69 12.24 2.65 -2.08
CA HIS A 69 11.17 3.29 -2.84
C HIS A 69 9.93 2.40 -2.97
N TRP A 70 8.76 3.05 -2.97
CA TRP A 70 7.51 2.38 -3.31
C TRP A 70 7.31 2.37 -4.83
N ARG A 71 6.96 1.21 -5.36
CA ARG A 71 6.61 0.99 -6.75
C ARG A 71 5.19 0.44 -6.86
N LEU A 72 4.47 0.93 -7.87
CA LEU A 72 3.18 0.39 -8.29
C LEU A 72 3.37 -0.48 -9.54
N THR A 73 2.78 -1.68 -9.55
CA THR A 73 2.76 -2.61 -10.69
C THR A 73 1.35 -3.11 -11.00
#